data_AF-A0NQC2-F1
#
_entry.id   AF-A0NQC2-F1
#
_cell.length_a   1.000
_cell.length_b   1.000
_cell.length_c   1.000
_cell.angle_alpha   90.00
_cell.angle_beta   90.00
_cell.angle_gamma   90.00
#
_symmetry.space_group_name_H-M   'P 1'
#
loop_
_entity.id
_entity.type
_entity.pdbx_description
1 polymer ?
#
loop_
_entity_poly.entity_id
_entity_poly.type
_entity_poly.pdbx_seq_one_letter_code
_entity_poly.pdbx_strand_id
1 'polypeptide(L)'
;MLTRPNTHFSELGIKAIEKGLADPAVSAFYDSIMSTDADQIQQCMRPFLPRLSLCSDKMPGNAPPPIFYVGKESGQRHLFGEDWASPATPTFGLRTPDPDLEHASADGYRKALEGTPYYGYARTKIQVNGELFEIAFERLIVAVRPSLQSDLRFCAYLGVIQDLQRTF
;
A
#
# COMPACT_ATOMS: atom_id res chain seq x y z
N MET A 1 15.82 9.40 -29.00
CA MET A 1 15.64 9.13 -27.57
C MET A 1 14.14 9.05 -27.30
N LEU A 2 13.63 7.86 -26.99
CA LEU A 2 12.24 7.70 -26.55
C LEU A 2 12.16 8.26 -25.13
N THR A 3 11.52 9.43 -24.97
CA THR A 3 11.20 10.02 -23.67
C THR A 3 10.23 9.09 -22.95
N ARG A 4 10.75 8.21 -22.10
CA ARG A 4 9.93 7.42 -21.18
C ARG A 4 9.21 8.38 -20.23
N PRO A 5 7.91 8.19 -19.95
CA PRO A 5 7.20 9.05 -19.01
C PRO A 5 7.88 9.00 -17.64
N ASN A 6 8.08 10.17 -17.02
CA ASN A 6 8.75 10.31 -15.71
C ASN A 6 7.98 9.62 -14.56
N THR A 7 6.68 9.42 -14.76
CA THR A 7 5.75 8.83 -13.80
C THR A 7 4.72 7.99 -14.54
N HIS A 8 4.49 6.77 -14.05
CA HIS A 8 3.57 5.80 -14.61
C HIS A 8 2.86 5.09 -13.46
N PHE A 9 1.54 5.22 -13.41
CA PHE A 9 0.67 4.46 -12.51
C PHE A 9 -0.25 3.61 -13.36
N SER A 10 -0.26 2.30 -13.12
CA SER A 10 -1.16 1.38 -13.78
C SER A 10 -1.83 0.48 -12.77
N GLU A 11 -3.13 0.34 -12.91
CA GLU A 11 -3.84 -0.79 -12.34
C GLU A 11 -3.51 -2.02 -13.18
N LEU A 12 -3.08 -3.08 -12.52
CA LEU A 12 -2.79 -4.37 -13.16
C LEU A 12 -4.00 -5.31 -13.06
N GLY A 13 -4.78 -5.16 -11.98
CA GLY A 13 -5.97 -5.95 -11.72
C GLY A 13 -5.67 -7.35 -11.15
N ILE A 14 -6.58 -7.87 -10.32
CA ILE A 14 -6.40 -9.12 -9.58
C ILE A 14 -6.10 -10.35 -10.46
N LYS A 15 -6.57 -10.36 -11.73
CA LYS A 15 -6.28 -11.43 -12.69
C LYS A 15 -4.79 -11.60 -12.99
N ALA A 16 -3.97 -10.56 -12.79
CA ALA A 16 -2.52 -10.66 -12.93
C ALA A 16 -1.91 -11.49 -11.78
N ILE A 17 -2.44 -11.34 -10.55
CA ILE A 17 -2.05 -12.15 -9.39
C ILE A 17 -2.41 -13.62 -9.64
N GLU A 18 -3.65 -13.88 -10.08
CA GLU A 18 -4.15 -15.25 -10.37
C GLU A 18 -3.34 -15.97 -11.46
N LYS A 19 -2.70 -15.20 -12.36
CA LYS A 19 -1.82 -15.72 -13.42
C LYS A 19 -0.36 -15.88 -12.98
N GLY A 20 -0.05 -15.62 -11.71
CA GLY A 20 1.30 -15.72 -11.17
C GLY A 20 2.25 -14.62 -11.68
N LEU A 21 1.72 -13.46 -12.07
CA LEU A 21 2.53 -12.34 -12.57
C LEU A 21 2.92 -11.33 -11.48
N ALA A 22 2.37 -11.48 -10.27
CA ALA A 22 2.65 -10.60 -9.15
C ALA A 22 3.82 -11.10 -8.31
N ASP A 23 4.42 -10.18 -7.55
CA ASP A 23 5.43 -10.53 -6.56
C ASP A 23 4.93 -11.67 -5.63
N PRO A 24 5.78 -12.64 -5.23
CA PRO A 24 5.37 -13.74 -4.36
C PRO A 24 4.74 -13.29 -3.04
N ALA A 25 5.19 -12.16 -2.47
CA ALA A 25 4.61 -11.63 -1.25
C ALA A 25 3.19 -11.09 -1.47
N VAL A 26 2.96 -10.46 -2.62
CA VAL A 26 1.63 -9.96 -3.02
C VAL A 26 0.68 -11.12 -3.24
N SER A 27 1.12 -12.13 -3.99
CA SER A 27 0.33 -13.33 -4.27
C SER A 27 -0.04 -14.06 -2.98
N ALA A 28 0.93 -14.32 -2.11
CA ALA A 28 0.69 -15.00 -0.83
C ALA A 28 -0.28 -14.23 0.07
N PHE A 29 -0.19 -12.89 0.11
CA PHE A 29 -1.11 -12.08 0.89
C PHE A 29 -2.53 -12.08 0.30
N TYR A 30 -2.65 -11.91 -1.02
CA TYR A 30 -3.93 -11.96 -1.72
C TYR A 30 -4.64 -13.29 -1.49
N ASP A 31 -3.96 -14.41 -1.77
CA ASP A 31 -4.53 -15.75 -1.63
C ASP A 31 -4.96 -16.03 -0.19
N SER A 32 -4.14 -15.61 0.78
CA SER A 32 -4.44 -15.77 2.20
C SER A 32 -5.69 -15.01 2.60
N ILE A 33 -5.85 -13.74 2.18
CA ILE A 33 -7.02 -12.94 2.56
C ILE A 33 -8.28 -13.42 1.84
N MET A 34 -8.19 -13.74 0.55
CA MET A 34 -9.36 -14.16 -0.25
C MET A 34 -9.86 -15.56 0.13
N SER A 35 -9.01 -16.42 0.68
CA SER A 35 -9.36 -17.79 1.08
C SER A 35 -9.74 -17.91 2.56
N THR A 36 -9.64 -16.82 3.33
CA THR A 36 -9.86 -16.84 4.78
C THR A 36 -11.31 -16.54 5.14
N ASP A 37 -11.87 -17.36 6.03
CA ASP A 37 -13.16 -17.07 6.65
C ASP A 37 -13.07 -15.80 7.53
N ALA A 38 -14.13 -15.00 7.53
CA ALA A 38 -14.14 -13.71 8.22
C ALA A 38 -13.79 -13.78 9.73
N ASP A 39 -14.07 -14.90 10.40
CA ASP A 39 -13.76 -15.11 11.82
C ASP A 39 -12.27 -15.40 12.08
N GLN A 40 -11.50 -15.73 11.05
CA GLN A 40 -10.07 -16.07 11.13
C GLN A 40 -9.16 -14.97 10.58
N ILE A 41 -9.73 -13.85 10.17
CA ILE A 41 -9.01 -12.77 9.49
C ILE A 41 -7.82 -12.23 10.30
N GLN A 42 -7.95 -12.13 11.62
CA GLN A 42 -6.86 -11.66 12.49
C GLN A 42 -5.68 -12.62 12.50
N GLN A 43 -5.95 -13.94 12.53
CA GLN A 43 -4.92 -14.97 12.48
C GLN A 43 -4.24 -14.99 11.11
N CYS A 44 -5.03 -14.86 10.04
CA CYS A 44 -4.56 -14.74 8.68
C CYS A 44 -3.66 -13.52 8.46
N MET A 45 -4.02 -12.36 9.01
CA MET A 45 -3.25 -11.12 8.82
C MET A 45 -1.92 -11.11 9.57
N ARG A 46 -1.84 -11.79 10.72
CA ARG A 46 -0.71 -11.72 11.65
C ARG A 46 0.67 -11.93 11.01
N PRO A 47 0.89 -12.92 10.10
CA PRO A 47 2.17 -13.11 9.43
C PRO A 47 2.56 -11.96 8.51
N PHE A 48 1.58 -11.22 7.98
CA PHE A 48 1.79 -10.14 7.02
C PHE A 48 1.95 -8.79 7.70
N LEU A 49 1.45 -8.60 8.92
CA LEU A 49 1.50 -7.31 9.66
C LEU A 49 2.87 -6.61 9.58
N PRO A 50 4.02 -7.27 9.74
CA PRO A 50 5.32 -6.60 9.60
C PRO A 50 5.53 -5.90 8.26
N ARG A 51 4.91 -6.39 7.18
CA ARG A 51 5.07 -5.89 5.80
C ARG A 51 3.93 -4.95 5.37
N LEU A 52 2.89 -4.82 6.18
CA LEU A 52 1.70 -4.03 5.87
C LEU A 52 1.79 -2.61 6.41
N SER A 53 1.10 -1.70 5.74
CA SER A 53 0.60 -0.48 6.36
C SER A 53 -0.91 -0.58 6.50
N LEU A 54 -1.45 -0.21 7.66
CA LEU A 54 -2.89 -0.20 7.90
C LEU A 54 -3.40 1.24 7.90
N CYS A 55 -4.45 1.46 7.13
CA CYS A 55 -5.06 2.76 6.93
C CYS A 55 -6.52 2.70 7.36
N SER A 56 -7.08 3.80 7.84
CA SER A 56 -8.51 3.85 8.17
C SER A 56 -9.39 3.59 6.94
N ASP A 57 -10.69 3.51 7.13
CA ASP A 57 -11.68 3.49 6.05
C ASP A 57 -12.22 4.89 5.69
N LYS A 58 -11.73 5.95 6.34
CA LYS A 58 -12.19 7.32 6.13
C LYS A 58 -11.33 8.01 5.08
N MET A 59 -11.93 8.44 3.98
CA MET A 59 -11.27 9.21 2.91
C MET A 59 -11.64 10.70 2.98
N PRO A 60 -10.99 11.52 3.82
CA PRO A 60 -11.32 12.94 3.95
C PRO A 60 -11.02 13.70 2.66
N GLY A 61 -12.02 14.42 2.13
CA GLY A 61 -11.83 15.28 0.95
C GLY A 61 -11.33 14.54 -0.28
N ASN A 62 -11.73 13.26 -0.47
CA ASN A 62 -11.27 12.37 -1.53
C ASN A 62 -9.77 12.01 -1.51
N ALA A 63 -9.06 12.35 -0.44
CA ALA A 63 -7.68 11.94 -0.26
C ALA A 63 -7.58 10.49 0.28
N PRO A 64 -6.41 9.83 0.17
CA PRO A 64 -6.18 8.53 0.80
C PRO A 64 -6.50 8.56 2.30
N PRO A 65 -6.95 7.41 2.85
CA PRO A 65 -7.21 7.33 4.27
C PRO A 65 -5.92 7.50 5.10
N PRO A 66 -6.01 8.12 6.29
CA PRO A 66 -4.87 8.22 7.18
C PRO A 66 -4.33 6.85 7.58
N ILE A 67 -3.01 6.73 7.59
CA ILE A 67 -2.27 5.54 7.98
C ILE A 67 -2.09 5.55 9.50
N PHE A 68 -2.55 4.52 10.19
CA PHE A 68 -2.43 4.41 11.66
C PHE A 68 -1.42 3.36 12.11
N TYR A 69 -0.94 2.52 11.19
CA TYR A 69 0.09 1.53 11.46
C TYR A 69 0.98 1.36 10.24
N VAL A 70 2.29 1.29 10.46
CA VAL A 70 3.29 1.01 9.43
C VAL A 70 4.18 -0.12 9.95
N GLY A 71 4.14 -1.28 9.30
CA GLY A 71 4.94 -2.43 9.67
C GLY A 71 6.44 -2.16 9.54
N LYS A 72 7.24 -2.82 10.39
CA LYS A 72 8.71 -2.67 10.45
C LYS A 72 9.44 -3.06 9.15
N GLU A 73 8.81 -3.91 8.34
CA GLU A 73 9.31 -4.44 7.07
C GLU A 73 8.49 -3.92 5.88
N SER A 74 7.60 -2.94 6.09
CA SER A 74 6.73 -2.40 5.03
C SER A 74 7.55 -1.61 4.00
N GLY A 75 7.18 -1.72 2.72
CA GLY A 75 7.84 -0.96 1.65
C GLY A 75 7.81 0.56 1.89
N GLN A 76 6.71 1.08 2.46
CA GLN A 76 6.61 2.51 2.78
C GLN A 76 7.61 2.95 3.85
N ARG A 77 7.84 2.15 4.90
CA ARG A 77 8.88 2.45 5.90
C ARG A 77 10.27 2.45 5.28
N HIS A 78 10.55 1.51 4.37
CA HIS A 78 11.83 1.48 3.66
C HIS A 78 12.02 2.69 2.74
N LEU A 79 10.95 3.19 2.10
CA LEU A 79 11.01 4.36 1.22
C LEU A 79 11.13 5.68 1.99
N PHE A 80 10.34 5.86 3.04
CA PHE A 80 10.19 7.15 3.71
C PHE A 80 10.93 7.27 5.05
N GLY A 81 11.51 6.18 5.52
CA GLY A 81 12.34 6.15 6.71
C GLY A 81 11.57 5.97 8.03
N GLU A 82 12.35 5.76 9.08
CA GLU A 82 11.86 5.49 10.44
C GLU A 82 11.17 6.71 11.04
N ASP A 83 11.73 7.91 10.83
CA ASP A 83 11.21 9.15 11.41
C ASP A 83 9.79 9.47 10.93
N TRP A 84 9.48 9.12 9.66
CA TRP A 84 8.13 9.22 9.12
C TRP A 84 7.21 8.12 9.66
N ALA A 85 7.69 6.88 9.72
CA ALA A 85 6.86 5.74 10.08
C ALA A 85 6.56 5.65 11.60
N SER A 86 7.40 6.27 12.42
CA SER A 86 7.33 6.31 13.89
C SER A 86 7.73 7.70 14.40
N PRO A 87 6.95 8.77 14.11
CA PRO A 87 7.33 10.12 14.48
C PRO A 87 7.41 10.29 16.00
N ALA A 88 8.39 11.06 16.48
CA ALA A 88 8.60 11.30 17.91
C ALA A 88 7.38 11.94 18.61
N THR A 89 6.59 12.72 17.87
CA THR A 89 5.30 13.24 18.32
C THR A 89 4.17 12.45 17.65
N PRO A 90 3.29 11.79 18.43
CA PRO A 90 2.16 11.07 17.87
C PRO A 90 1.26 12.00 17.04
N THR A 91 0.99 11.60 15.79
CA THR A 91 0.04 12.29 14.91
C THR A 91 -1.24 11.47 14.81
N PHE A 92 -2.38 12.12 14.55
CA PHE A 92 -3.69 11.47 14.43
C PHE A 92 -3.87 10.65 13.12
N GLY A 93 -2.77 10.28 12.47
CA GLY A 93 -2.74 9.54 11.21
C GLY A 93 -1.67 10.07 10.28
N LEU A 94 -0.77 9.18 9.85
CA LEU A 94 0.30 9.48 8.90
C LEU A 94 -0.28 9.65 7.49
N ARG A 95 0.38 10.49 6.70
CA ARG A 95 0.13 10.69 5.26
C ARG A 95 1.39 10.30 4.51
N THR A 96 1.26 9.84 3.26
CA THR A 96 2.44 9.65 2.41
C THR A 96 3.10 11.01 2.20
N PRO A 97 4.42 11.13 2.43
CA PRO A 97 5.07 12.45 2.41
C PRO A 97 5.22 13.01 1.00
N ASP A 98 5.16 12.16 -0.02
CA ASP A 98 5.15 12.53 -1.43
C ASP A 98 3.71 12.82 -1.91
N PRO A 99 3.37 14.07 -2.29
CA PRO A 99 2.00 14.44 -2.65
C PRO A 99 1.47 13.75 -3.90
N ASP A 100 2.33 13.47 -4.88
CA ASP A 100 1.92 12.83 -6.14
C ASP A 100 1.60 11.35 -5.90
N LEU A 101 2.43 10.66 -5.11
CA LEU A 101 2.16 9.30 -4.66
C LEU A 101 0.91 9.21 -3.79
N GLU A 102 0.74 10.16 -2.87
CA GLU A 102 -0.45 10.26 -2.03
C GLU A 102 -1.68 10.38 -2.92
N HIS A 103 -1.72 11.39 -3.81
CA HIS A 103 -2.85 11.59 -4.71
C HIS A 103 -3.13 10.37 -5.60
N ALA A 104 -2.10 9.81 -6.22
CA ALA A 104 -2.22 8.64 -7.10
C ALA A 104 -2.67 7.36 -6.36
N SER A 105 -2.60 7.32 -5.03
CA SER A 105 -3.09 6.18 -4.24
C SER A 105 -4.59 6.25 -3.91
N ALA A 106 -5.20 7.44 -3.98
CA ALA A 106 -6.58 7.66 -3.56
C ALA A 106 -7.58 6.74 -4.29
N ASP A 107 -7.42 6.60 -5.60
CA ASP A 107 -8.30 5.75 -6.42
C ASP A 107 -8.20 4.27 -6.04
N GLY A 108 -7.00 3.81 -5.67
CA GLY A 108 -6.79 2.44 -5.22
C GLY A 108 -7.49 2.15 -3.90
N TYR A 109 -7.40 3.09 -2.94
CA TYR A 109 -8.13 2.97 -1.68
C TYR A 109 -9.64 3.01 -1.88
N ARG A 110 -10.15 3.87 -2.77
CA ARG A 110 -11.58 3.95 -3.07
C ARG A 110 -12.12 2.62 -3.59
N LYS A 111 -11.45 2.04 -4.58
CA LYS A 111 -11.82 0.72 -5.14
C LYS A 111 -11.81 -0.38 -4.08
N ALA A 112 -10.77 -0.41 -3.24
CA ALA A 112 -10.67 -1.37 -2.14
C ALA A 112 -11.85 -1.25 -1.16
N LEU A 113 -12.21 -0.02 -0.78
CA LEU A 113 -13.31 0.25 0.14
C LEU A 113 -14.69 -0.05 -0.45
N GLU A 114 -14.84 0.08 -1.78
CA GLU A 114 -16.02 -0.35 -2.55
C GLU A 114 -16.15 -1.89 -2.65
N GLY A 115 -15.18 -2.64 -2.12
CA GLY A 115 -15.23 -4.10 -2.00
C GLY A 115 -14.41 -4.84 -3.05
N THR A 116 -13.62 -4.14 -3.87
CA THR A 116 -12.76 -4.77 -4.87
C THR A 116 -11.28 -4.55 -4.53
N PRO A 117 -10.49 -5.60 -4.25
CA PRO A 117 -9.06 -5.45 -4.03
C PRO A 117 -8.38 -4.69 -5.17
N TYR A 118 -7.55 -3.71 -4.83
CA TYR A 118 -6.79 -2.95 -5.82
C TYR A 118 -5.38 -3.51 -5.93
N TYR A 119 -5.01 -3.97 -7.12
CA TYR A 119 -3.63 -4.35 -7.45
C TYR A 119 -3.09 -3.46 -8.56
N GLY A 120 -1.96 -2.81 -8.31
CA GLY A 120 -1.35 -1.91 -9.27
C GLY A 120 0.16 -1.85 -9.17
N TYR A 121 0.73 -1.31 -10.23
CA TYR A 121 2.15 -1.05 -10.39
C TYR A 121 2.38 0.43 -10.62
N ALA A 122 3.47 0.93 -10.06
CA ALA A 122 3.89 2.29 -10.22
C ALA A 122 5.38 2.36 -10.52
N ARG A 123 5.75 3.27 -11.41
CA ARG A 123 7.13 3.72 -11.61
C ARG A 123 7.13 5.23 -11.58
N THR A 124 7.84 5.84 -10.63
CA THR A 124 7.85 7.30 -10.48
C THR A 124 9.16 7.76 -9.86
N LYS A 125 9.41 9.06 -9.92
CA LYS A 125 10.46 9.69 -9.12
C LYS A 125 9.87 10.15 -7.78
N ILE A 126 10.62 9.98 -6.71
CA ILE A 126 10.29 10.47 -5.37
C ILE A 126 11.47 11.21 -4.77
N GLN A 127 11.20 12.19 -3.93
CA GLN A 127 12.23 12.81 -3.09
C GLN A 127 12.23 12.15 -1.70
N VAL A 128 13.39 11.62 -1.31
CA VAL A 128 13.61 11.05 0.03
C VAL A 128 14.83 11.73 0.61
N ASN A 129 14.66 12.42 1.74
CA ASN A 129 15.74 13.12 2.45
C ASN A 129 16.57 14.08 1.57
N GLY A 130 15.91 14.76 0.61
CA GLY A 130 16.56 15.68 -0.32
C GLY A 130 17.26 15.04 -1.52
N GLU A 131 17.22 13.70 -1.62
CA GLU A 131 17.74 12.96 -2.77
C GLU A 131 16.59 12.48 -3.67
N LEU A 132 16.79 12.53 -4.99
CA LEU A 132 15.82 12.08 -5.97
C LEU A 132 16.08 10.61 -6.33
N PHE A 133 15.06 9.78 -6.16
CA PHE A 133 15.09 8.36 -6.52
C PHE A 133 14.06 8.07 -7.59
N GLU A 134 14.41 7.21 -8.53
CA GLU A 134 13.44 6.52 -9.37
C GLU A 134 13.07 5.20 -8.70
N ILE A 135 11.77 4.97 -8.51
CA ILE A 135 11.23 3.78 -7.87
C ILE A 135 10.32 3.04 -8.82
N ALA A 136 10.33 1.71 -8.72
CA ALA A 136 9.30 0.84 -9.26
C ALA A 136 8.74 -0.02 -8.13
N PHE A 137 7.42 -0.12 -8.02
CA PHE A 137 6.80 -0.93 -6.97
C PHE A 137 5.45 -1.49 -7.40
N GLU A 138 5.11 -2.62 -6.80
CA GLU A 138 3.77 -3.18 -6.81
C GLU A 138 3.06 -2.83 -5.50
N ARG A 139 1.75 -2.64 -5.56
CA ARG A 139 0.91 -2.48 -4.38
C ARG A 139 -0.39 -3.24 -4.49
N LEU A 140 -0.78 -3.86 -3.39
CA LEU A 140 -2.09 -4.46 -3.17
C LEU A 140 -2.76 -3.77 -2.00
N ILE A 141 -4.01 -3.33 -2.20
CA ILE A 141 -4.85 -2.70 -1.19
C ILE A 141 -6.11 -3.53 -1.04
N VAL A 142 -6.38 -3.98 0.19
CA VAL A 142 -7.57 -4.77 0.52
C VAL A 142 -8.30 -4.12 1.68
N ALA A 143 -9.62 -3.92 1.56
CA ALA A 143 -10.44 -3.52 2.69
C ALA A 143 -10.76 -4.75 3.55
N VAL A 144 -10.40 -4.67 4.82
CA VAL A 144 -10.55 -5.76 5.79
C VAL A 144 -11.51 -5.35 6.89
N ARG A 145 -12.34 -6.30 7.31
CA ARG A 145 -13.13 -6.19 8.54
C ARG A 145 -12.52 -7.12 9.58
N PRO A 146 -12.17 -6.66 10.80
CA PRO A 146 -11.46 -7.48 11.78
C PRO A 146 -12.29 -8.63 12.40
N SER A 147 -13.62 -8.58 12.27
CA SER A 147 -14.55 -9.67 12.60
C SER A 147 -15.90 -9.43 11.93
N LEU A 148 -16.76 -10.44 11.79
CA LEU A 148 -18.10 -10.27 11.19
C LEU A 148 -18.97 -9.22 11.91
N GLN A 149 -18.80 -9.09 13.22
CA GLN A 149 -19.59 -8.19 14.07
C GLN A 149 -19.02 -6.77 14.15
N SER A 150 -17.85 -6.51 13.55
CA SER A 150 -17.22 -5.20 13.63
C SER A 150 -17.85 -4.21 12.65
N ASP A 151 -18.34 -3.10 13.18
CA ASP A 151 -18.76 -1.94 12.37
C ASP A 151 -17.56 -1.20 11.76
N LEU A 152 -16.34 -1.53 12.16
CA LEU A 152 -15.11 -0.91 11.69
C LEU A 152 -14.50 -1.69 10.54
N ARG A 153 -14.04 -0.98 9.52
CA ARG A 153 -13.19 -1.52 8.46
C ARG A 153 -11.90 -0.72 8.40
N PHE A 154 -10.89 -1.31 7.80
CA PHE A 154 -9.62 -0.64 7.53
C PHE A 154 -9.03 -1.18 6.23
N CYS A 155 -8.12 -0.42 5.62
CA CYS A 155 -7.39 -0.88 4.45
C CYS A 155 -6.05 -1.48 4.87
N ALA A 156 -5.76 -2.69 4.41
CA ALA A 156 -4.44 -3.28 4.46
C ALA A 156 -3.71 -2.99 3.15
N TYR A 157 -2.62 -2.24 3.22
CA TYR A 157 -1.74 -1.90 2.11
C TYR A 157 -0.47 -2.76 2.18
N LEU A 158 -0.21 -3.54 1.13
CA LEU A 158 1.06 -4.24 0.93
C LEU A 158 1.77 -3.64 -0.28
N GLY A 159 2.91 -3.00 -0.06
CA GLY A 159 3.75 -2.45 -1.13
C GLY A 159 5.09 -3.18 -1.20
N VAL A 160 5.48 -3.62 -2.41
CA VAL A 160 6.76 -4.27 -2.67
C VAL A 160 7.56 -3.44 -3.66
N ILE A 161 8.71 -2.94 -3.22
CA ILE A 161 9.64 -2.18 -4.05
C ILE A 161 10.39 -3.17 -4.94
N GLN A 162 10.23 -3.05 -6.25
CA GLN A 162 10.89 -3.89 -7.26
C GLN A 162 12.23 -3.31 -7.70
N ASP A 163 12.34 -1.97 -7.73
CA ASP A 163 13.56 -1.26 -8.11
C ASP A 163 13.62 0.08 -7.39
N LEU A 164 14.83 0.49 -6.99
CA LEU A 164 15.12 1.75 -6.32
C LEU A 164 16.48 2.26 -6.80
N GLN A 165 16.48 3.30 -7.63
CA GLN A 165 17.68 3.84 -8.26
C GLN A 165 17.85 5.31 -7.91
N ARG A 166 19.01 5.67 -7.38
CA ARG A 166 19.37 7.08 -7.17
C ARG A 166 19.59 7.76 -8.52
N THR A 167 18.89 8.86 -8.77
CA THR A 167 19.11 9.69 -9.96
C THR A 167 20.09 10.82 -9.62
N PHE A 168 21.16 10.94 -10.40
CA PHE A 168 22.19 11.98 -10.28
C PHE A 168 21.87 13.20 -11.15
#